data_AF-A0A842HIQ6-F1
#
_entry.id   AF-A0A842HIQ6-F1
#
_cell.length_a   1.000
_cell.length_b   1.000
_cell.length_c   1.000
_cell.angle_alpha   90.00
_cell.angle_beta   90.00
_cell.angle_gamma   90.00
#
_symmetry.space_group_name_H-M   'P 1'
#
loop_
_entity.id
_entity.type
_entity.pdbx_description
1 polymer ?
#
loop_
_entity_poly.entity_id
_entity_poly.type
_entity_poly.pdbx_seq_one_letter_code
_entity_poly.pdbx_strand_id
1 'polypeptide(L)'
;MVRGEAHERVREMYHEEVTNELRHTQYLADQIVTLGGKPQLEPDLTPPEGSVQEMLKHDADEGRIDGGNYRKLAQMAGGEGLMSLKLQMEEQAADEERHGQTMYRFLGKSWS
;
A
#
# COMPACT_ATOMS: atom_id res chain seq x y z
N MET A 1 -15.67 -18.84 0.91
CA MET A 1 -16.48 -17.71 0.39
C MET A 1 -16.93 -16.86 1.56
N VAL A 2 -16.43 -15.63 1.69
CA VAL A 2 -16.90 -14.66 2.69
C VAL A 2 -18.29 -14.18 2.25
N ARG A 3 -19.32 -14.27 3.11
CA ARG A 3 -20.71 -13.86 2.80
C ARG A 3 -21.28 -13.06 3.98
N GLY A 4 -22.30 -12.24 3.71
CA GLY A 4 -22.99 -11.46 4.75
C GLY A 4 -22.16 -10.30 5.28
N GLU A 5 -22.32 -9.95 6.55
CA GLU A 5 -21.66 -8.80 7.20
C GLU A 5 -20.13 -8.76 7.03
N ALA A 6 -19.47 -9.93 7.04
CA ALA A 6 -18.03 -10.02 6.82
C ALA A 6 -17.62 -9.62 5.38
N HIS A 7 -18.49 -9.84 4.39
CA HIS A 7 -18.24 -9.44 3.02
C HIS A 7 -18.33 -7.92 2.85
N GLU A 8 -19.36 -7.29 3.45
CA GLU A 8 -19.51 -5.83 3.41
C GLU A 8 -18.34 -5.12 4.10
N ARG A 9 -17.86 -5.62 5.24
CA ARG A 9 -16.69 -5.05 5.92
C ARG A 9 -15.41 -5.12 5.08
N VAL A 10 -15.17 -6.24 4.40
CA VAL A 10 -14.01 -6.38 3.51
C VAL A 10 -14.14 -5.43 2.31
N ARG A 11 -15.35 -5.31 1.75
CA ARG A 11 -15.63 -4.38 0.66
C ARG A 11 -15.42 -2.92 1.09
N GLU A 12 -15.88 -2.54 2.27
CA GLU A 12 -15.68 -1.19 2.84
C GLU A 12 -14.20 -0.90 3.04
N MET A 13 -13.44 -1.84 3.61
CA MET A 13 -11.98 -1.73 3.73
C MET A 13 -11.33 -1.47 2.37
N TYR A 14 -11.62 -2.28 1.33
CA TYR A 14 -11.04 -2.06 0.01
C TYR A 14 -11.41 -0.69 -0.61
N HIS A 15 -12.60 -0.15 -0.32
CA HIS A 15 -12.95 1.20 -0.76
C HIS A 15 -12.11 2.29 -0.06
N GLU A 16 -11.79 2.10 1.22
CA GLU A 16 -10.89 2.99 1.96
C GLU A 16 -9.45 2.90 1.42
N GLU A 17 -8.96 1.68 1.18
CA GLU A 17 -7.63 1.41 0.60
C GLU A 17 -7.44 2.13 -0.74
N VAL A 18 -8.41 2.04 -1.66
CA VAL A 18 -8.32 2.75 -2.95
C VAL A 18 -8.05 4.24 -2.76
N THR A 19 -8.72 4.87 -1.79
CA THR A 19 -8.50 6.29 -1.53
C THR A 19 -7.12 6.54 -0.89
N ASN A 20 -6.62 5.61 -0.07
CA ASN A 20 -5.28 5.70 0.50
C ASN A 20 -4.19 5.59 -0.57
N GLU A 21 -4.26 4.54 -1.39
CA GLU A 21 -3.28 4.27 -2.43
C GLU A 21 -3.22 5.38 -3.50
N LEU A 22 -4.36 6.01 -3.80
CA LEU A 22 -4.38 7.19 -4.67
C LEU A 22 -3.64 8.39 -4.07
N ARG A 23 -3.75 8.61 -2.75
CA ARG A 23 -2.97 9.67 -2.07
C ARG A 23 -1.49 9.36 -2.13
N HIS A 24 -1.11 8.10 -1.93
CA HIS A 24 0.28 7.69 -2.00
C HIS A 24 0.87 7.90 -3.39
N THR A 25 0.16 7.44 -4.41
CA THR A 25 0.52 7.59 -5.81
C THR A 25 0.65 9.05 -6.20
N GLN A 26 -0.30 9.90 -5.79
CA GLN A 26 -0.27 11.33 -6.08
C GLN A 26 0.95 12.00 -5.45
N TYR A 27 1.25 11.69 -4.19
CA TYR A 27 2.44 12.23 -3.53
C TYR A 27 3.72 11.84 -4.27
N LEU A 28 3.89 10.56 -4.62
CA LEU A 28 5.06 10.09 -5.36
C LEU A 28 5.20 10.78 -6.72
N ALA A 29 4.10 10.94 -7.46
CA ALA A 29 4.11 11.64 -8.74
C ALA A 29 4.57 13.09 -8.60
N ASP A 30 4.06 13.81 -7.60
CA ASP A 30 4.45 15.20 -7.31
C ASP A 30 5.93 15.32 -6.91
N GLN A 31 6.44 14.36 -6.12
CA GLN A 31 7.86 14.32 -5.76
C GLN A 31 8.76 14.02 -6.96
N ILE A 32 8.36 13.10 -7.84
CA ILE A 32 9.11 12.82 -9.08
C ILE A 32 9.22 14.08 -9.93
N VAL A 33 8.13 14.83 -10.11
CA VAL A 33 8.14 16.09 -10.86
C VAL A 33 9.01 17.14 -10.16
N THR A 34 8.89 17.28 -8.84
CA THR A 34 9.69 18.22 -8.03
C THR A 34 11.19 17.97 -8.17
N LEU A 35 11.59 16.71 -8.29
CA LEU A 35 12.98 16.30 -8.49
C LEU A 35 13.43 16.35 -9.98
N GLY A 36 12.60 16.89 -10.87
CA GLY A 36 12.91 17.06 -12.30
C GLY A 36 12.68 15.81 -13.16
N GLY A 37 12.05 14.78 -12.61
CA GLY A 37 11.67 13.57 -13.33
C GLY A 37 10.32 13.69 -14.05
N LYS A 38 9.95 12.62 -14.75
CA LYS A 38 8.63 12.44 -15.37
C LYS A 38 7.98 11.18 -14.77
N PRO A 39 6.85 11.30 -14.05
CA PRO A 39 6.17 10.14 -13.49
C PRO A 39 5.69 9.22 -14.61
N GLN A 40 5.85 7.92 -14.40
CA GLN A 40 5.39 6.86 -15.28
C GLN A 40 4.59 5.86 -14.45
N LEU A 41 3.47 5.40 -14.99
CA LEU A 41 2.60 4.42 -14.34
C LEU A 41 2.29 3.33 -15.34
N GLU A 42 2.63 2.10 -14.99
CA GLU A 42 2.32 0.88 -15.74
C GLU A 42 1.58 -0.07 -14.79
N PRO A 43 0.27 0.13 -14.58
CA PRO A 43 -0.47 -0.67 -13.61
C PRO A 43 -0.69 -2.08 -14.16
N ASP A 44 -0.60 -3.09 -13.28
CA ASP A 44 -1.15 -4.41 -13.60
C ASP A 44 -2.68 -4.34 -13.54
N LEU A 45 -3.33 -4.58 -14.68
CA LEU A 45 -4.79 -4.57 -14.80
C LEU A 45 -5.36 -6.00 -14.83
N THR A 46 -4.53 -7.00 -14.55
CA THR A 46 -4.97 -8.38 -14.45
C THR A 46 -5.98 -8.49 -13.30
N PRO A 47 -7.21 -8.94 -13.57
CA PRO A 47 -8.19 -9.12 -12.52
C PRO A 47 -7.66 -10.12 -11.48
N PRO A 48 -7.83 -9.86 -10.18
CA PRO A 48 -7.41 -10.81 -9.17
C PRO A 48 -8.18 -12.13 -9.36
N GLU A 49 -7.47 -13.21 -9.59
CA GLU A 49 -8.04 -14.55 -9.64
C GLU A 49 -8.22 -15.10 -8.21
N GLY A 50 -9.31 -15.84 -8.00
CA GLY A 50 -9.52 -16.59 -6.75
C GLY A 50 -10.56 -15.99 -5.80
N SER A 51 -10.48 -16.42 -4.55
CA SER A 51 -11.40 -16.08 -3.47
C SER A 51 -10.98 -14.81 -2.74
N VAL A 52 -11.93 -14.16 -2.05
CA VAL A 52 -11.65 -13.00 -1.18
C VAL A 52 -10.50 -13.24 -0.19
N GLN A 53 -10.32 -14.49 0.26
CA GLN A 53 -9.22 -14.84 1.17
C GLN A 53 -7.86 -14.84 0.48
N GLU A 54 -7.83 -15.28 -0.78
CA GLU A 54 -6.63 -15.25 -1.62
C GLU A 54 -6.28 -13.81 -1.98
N MET A 55 -7.27 -12.98 -2.32
CA MET A 55 -7.09 -11.54 -2.54
C MET A 55 -6.49 -10.83 -1.31
N LEU A 56 -7.11 -10.98 -0.14
CA LEU A 56 -6.61 -10.37 1.10
C LEU A 56 -5.18 -10.80 1.44
N LYS A 57 -4.82 -12.05 1.14
CA LYS A 57 -3.47 -12.55 1.38
C LYS A 57 -2.49 -11.96 0.37
N HIS A 58 -2.86 -11.93 -0.90
CA HIS A 58 -2.08 -11.38 -1.99
C HIS A 58 -1.77 -9.90 -1.76
N ASP A 59 -2.81 -9.09 -1.53
CA ASP A 59 -2.67 -7.64 -1.38
C ASP A 59 -1.85 -7.29 -0.12
N ALA A 60 -1.99 -8.09 0.95
CA ALA A 60 -1.14 -7.93 2.13
C ALA A 60 0.32 -8.32 1.89
N ASP A 61 0.59 -9.28 0.99
CA ASP A 61 1.97 -9.63 0.61
C ASP A 61 2.58 -8.54 -0.28
N GLU A 62 1.82 -7.97 -1.21
CA GLU A 62 2.23 -6.81 -2.03
C GLU A 62 2.51 -5.59 -1.14
N GLY A 63 1.63 -5.26 -0.19
CA GLY A 63 1.86 -4.19 0.79
C GLY A 63 3.16 -4.38 1.59
N ARG A 64 3.58 -5.63 1.87
CA ARG A 64 4.89 -5.89 2.51
C ARG A 64 6.06 -5.50 1.60
N ILE A 65 5.95 -5.76 0.29
CA ILE A 65 6.94 -5.36 -0.71
C ILE A 65 6.99 -3.83 -0.80
N ASP A 66 5.83 -3.18 -0.90
CA ASP A 66 5.72 -1.72 -0.99
C ASP A 66 6.23 -1.01 0.27
N GLY A 67 5.88 -1.50 1.46
CA GLY A 67 6.45 -1.02 2.71
C GLY A 67 7.98 -1.20 2.77
N GLY A 68 8.53 -2.20 2.10
CA GLY A 68 9.97 -2.36 1.89
C GLY A 68 10.57 -1.30 0.97
N ASN A 69 9.90 -1.03 -0.15
CA ASN A 69 10.29 -0.02 -1.12
C ASN A 69 10.28 1.38 -0.50
N TYR A 70 9.23 1.74 0.24
CA TYR A 70 9.13 2.99 0.97
C TYR A 70 10.26 3.16 2.00
N ARG A 71 10.57 2.13 2.79
CA ARG A 71 11.71 2.19 3.73
C ARG A 71 13.04 2.43 3.03
N LYS A 72 13.26 1.81 1.86
CA LYS A 72 14.46 2.05 1.05
C LYS A 72 14.51 3.49 0.54
N LEU A 73 13.38 4.02 0.04
CA LEU A 73 13.27 5.41 -0.40
C LEU A 73 13.51 6.40 0.75
N ALA A 74 13.01 6.10 1.95
CA ALA A 74 13.26 6.90 3.15
C ALA A 74 14.76 6.99 3.48
N GLN A 75 15.48 5.87 3.39
CA GLN A 75 16.94 5.85 3.60
C GLN A 75 17.68 6.69 2.56
N MET A 76 17.29 6.57 1.28
CA MET A 76 17.87 7.38 0.20
C MET A 76 17.60 8.87 0.41
N ALA A 77 16.35 9.25 0.69
CA ALA A 77 15.97 10.62 0.98
C ALA A 77 16.73 11.19 2.18
N GLY A 78 16.95 10.39 3.23
CA GLY A 78 17.79 10.76 4.36
C GLY A 78 19.24 11.02 3.99
N GLY A 79 19.82 10.20 3.11
CA GLY A 79 21.18 10.39 2.60
C GLY A 79 21.36 11.68 1.80
N GLU A 80 20.31 12.13 1.12
CA GLU A 80 20.28 13.38 0.34
C GLU A 80 19.81 14.60 1.14
N GLY A 81 19.54 14.45 2.44
CA GLY A 81 19.05 15.54 3.30
C GLY A 81 17.60 15.99 3.04
N LEU A 82 16.82 15.19 2.29
CA LEU A 82 15.43 15.45 1.94
C LEU A 82 14.49 15.02 3.09
N MET A 83 14.51 15.78 4.19
CA MET A 83 13.83 15.41 5.43
C MET A 83 12.32 15.16 5.27
N SER A 84 11.61 16.05 4.57
CA SER A 84 10.15 15.89 4.36
C SER A 84 9.83 14.65 3.54
N LEU A 85 10.61 14.37 2.50
CA LEU A 85 10.45 13.16 1.69
C LEU A 85 10.70 11.90 2.52
N LYS A 86 11.78 11.89 3.32
CA LYS A 86 12.09 10.78 4.22
C LYS A 86 10.91 10.48 5.16
N LEU A 87 10.39 11.50 5.84
CA LEU A 87 9.28 11.32 6.78
C LEU A 87 8.02 10.80 6.08
N GLN A 88 7.71 11.29 4.89
CA GLN A 88 6.55 10.79 4.14
C GLN A 88 6.73 9.32 3.76
N MET A 89 7.92 8.91 3.29
CA MET A 89 8.19 7.51 2.95
C MET A 89 8.09 6.61 4.20
N GLU A 90 8.52 7.07 5.37
CA GLU A 90 8.35 6.32 6.64
C GLU A 90 6.86 6.19 7.02
N GLU A 91 6.07 7.24 6.81
CA GLU A 91 4.62 7.22 7.06
C GLU A 91 3.90 6.23 6.13
N GLN A 92 4.20 6.25 4.84
CA GLN A 92 3.62 5.33 3.86
C GLN A 92 4.03 3.88 4.13
N ALA A 93 5.29 3.63 4.50
CA ALA A 93 5.70 2.30 4.94
C ALA A 93 4.90 1.80 6.15
N ALA A 94 4.56 2.69 7.08
CA ALA A 94 3.75 2.37 8.25
C ALA A 94 2.26 2.20 7.91
N ASP A 95 1.75 2.90 6.89
CA ASP A 95 0.41 2.65 6.32
C ASP A 95 0.33 1.22 5.77
N GLU A 96 1.29 0.80 4.92
CA GLU A 96 1.29 -0.56 4.35
C GLU A 96 1.29 -1.65 5.42
N GLU A 97 2.02 -1.45 6.51
CA GLU A 97 2.01 -2.38 7.62
C GLU A 97 0.62 -2.45 8.29
N ARG A 98 -0.07 -1.31 8.45
CA ARG A 98 -1.44 -1.28 9.00
C ARG A 98 -2.46 -1.92 8.05
N HIS A 99 -2.31 -1.72 6.74
CA HIS A 99 -3.15 -2.37 5.73
C HIS A 99 -3.01 -3.89 5.83
N GLY A 100 -1.78 -4.40 5.79
CA GLY A 100 -1.48 -5.83 5.92
C GLY A 100 -1.99 -6.44 7.24
N GLN A 101 -1.81 -5.74 8.36
CA GLN A 101 -2.38 -6.15 9.66
C GLN A 101 -3.91 -6.25 9.62
N THR A 102 -4.57 -5.30 8.97
CA THR A 102 -6.04 -5.27 8.84
C THR A 102 -6.53 -6.43 7.98
N MET A 103 -5.89 -6.67 6.83
CA MET A 103 -6.22 -7.81 5.96
C MET A 103 -6.02 -9.16 6.68
N TYR A 104 -4.94 -9.31 7.46
CA TYR A 104 -4.71 -10.54 8.24
C TYR A 104 -5.71 -10.73 9.38
N ARG A 105 -6.24 -9.66 9.98
CA ARG A 105 -7.36 -9.76 10.92
C ARG A 105 -8.61 -10.33 10.25
N PHE A 106 -8.93 -9.91 9.03
CA PHE A 106 -10.04 -10.50 8.27
C PHE A 106 -9.82 -11.99 7.94
N LEU A 107 -8.56 -12.42 7.80
CA LEU A 107 -8.20 -13.82 7.64
C LEU A 107 -8.22 -14.63 8.95
N GLY A 108 -8.41 -13.98 10.11
CA GLY A 108 -8.31 -14.62 11.42
C GLY A 108 -6.88 -15.08 11.74
N LYS A 109 -5.87 -14.39 11.21
CA LYS A 109 -4.44 -14.73 11.35
C LYS A 109 -3.67 -13.59 11.99
N SER A 110 -2.52 -13.89 12.59
CA SER A 110 -1.55 -12.89 13.00
C SER A 110 -0.73 -12.41 11.81
N TRP A 111 -0.51 -11.11 11.74
CA TRP A 111 0.51 -10.53 10.86
C TRP A 111 1.90 -11.05 11.29
N SER A 112 2.71 -11.49 10.33
CA SER A 112 4.05 -12.05 10.54
C SER A 112 5.08 -11.34 9.67
#